data_AF-A0A7Y5A160-F1
#
_entry.id   AF-A0A7Y5A160-F1
#
_cell.length_a   1.000
_cell.length_b   1.000
_cell.length_c   1.000
_cell.angle_alpha   90.00
_cell.angle_beta   90.00
_cell.angle_gamma   90.00
#
_symmetry.space_group_name_H-M   'P 1'
#
loop_
_entity.id
_entity.type
_entity.pdbx_description
1 polymer ?
#
loop_
_entity_poly.entity_id
_entity_poly.type
_entity_poly.pdbx_seq_one_letter_code
_entity_poly.pdbx_strand_id
1 'polypeptide(L)'
;MGDKKSKKKVKRHKFKQITFKLSERQNKSLMKYCKACNTTPIKVIKRNLERYLGSYEYNAHQELPAVSERQLELFQEEPMN
;
A
#
# COMPACT_ATOMS: atom_id res chain seq x y z
N MET A 1 8.26 -10.50 -45.55
CA MET A 1 7.63 -9.45 -44.72
C MET A 1 7.04 -10.13 -43.50
N GLY A 2 7.62 -9.92 -42.31
CA GLY A 2 7.16 -10.56 -41.09
C GLY A 2 6.25 -9.62 -40.30
N ASP A 3 4.99 -10.00 -40.11
CA ASP A 3 4.02 -9.24 -39.32
C ASP A 3 4.50 -9.06 -37.87
N LYS A 4 4.83 -7.81 -37.51
CA LYS A 4 5.08 -7.41 -36.12
C LYS A 4 3.78 -7.59 -35.34
N LYS A 5 3.69 -8.66 -34.55
CA LYS A 5 2.63 -8.85 -33.54
C LYS A 5 2.61 -7.66 -32.58
N SER A 6 1.68 -6.74 -32.80
CA SER A 6 1.33 -5.66 -31.89
C SER A 6 1.02 -6.25 -30.51
N LYS A 7 1.86 -5.94 -29.50
CA LYS A 7 1.60 -6.30 -28.11
C LYS A 7 0.32 -5.60 -27.66
N LYS A 8 -0.78 -6.35 -27.50
CA LYS A 8 -2.06 -5.83 -26.99
C LYS A 8 -1.80 -5.12 -25.65
N LYS A 9 -2.04 -3.80 -25.60
CA LYS A 9 -1.96 -3.01 -24.36
C LYS A 9 -3.00 -3.57 -23.39
N VAL A 10 -2.53 -4.20 -22.30
CA VAL A 10 -3.40 -4.72 -21.25
C VAL A 10 -4.13 -3.54 -20.60
N LYS A 11 -5.47 -3.57 -20.59
CA LYS A 11 -6.27 -2.53 -19.94
C LYS A 11 -5.93 -2.52 -18.45
N ARG A 12 -5.50 -1.36 -17.91
CA ARG A 12 -5.21 -1.21 -16.48
C ARG A 12 -6.52 -1.36 -15.70
N HIS A 13 -6.66 -2.45 -14.95
CA HIS A 13 -7.81 -2.64 -14.06
C HIS A 13 -7.75 -1.64 -12.91
N LYS A 14 -8.82 -0.86 -12.74
CA LYS A 14 -8.97 0.14 -11.66
C LYS A 14 -9.06 -0.50 -10.27
N PHE A 15 -9.55 -1.74 -10.19
CA PHE A 15 -9.77 -2.44 -8.93
C PHE A 15 -9.09 -3.82 -8.96
N LYS A 16 -8.61 -4.26 -7.80
CA LYS A 16 -7.99 -5.56 -7.59
C LYS A 16 -8.83 -6.34 -6.58
N GLN A 17 -9.11 -7.60 -6.89
CA GLN A 17 -9.79 -8.50 -5.96
C GLN A 17 -8.77 -9.10 -5.00
N ILE A 18 -9.06 -9.04 -3.70
CA ILE A 18 -8.29 -9.72 -2.65
C ILE A 18 -9.25 -10.73 -2.00
N THR A 19 -8.85 -12.00 -1.99
CA THR A 19 -9.61 -13.08 -1.34
C THR A 19 -8.73 -13.68 -0.24
N PHE A 20 -9.23 -13.70 0.99
CA PHE A 20 -8.56 -14.33 2.11
C PHE A 20 -9.59 -15.03 3.00
N LYS A 21 -9.12 -16.04 3.75
CA LYS A 21 -9.94 -16.75 4.73
C LYS A 21 -9.79 -16.08 6.09
N LEU A 22 -10.88 -16.02 6.84
CA LEU A 22 -10.89 -15.61 8.23
C LEU A 22 -10.92 -16.85 9.12
N SER A 23 -10.26 -16.78 10.27
CA SER A 23 -10.51 -17.78 11.32
C SER A 23 -11.95 -17.67 11.82
N GLU A 24 -12.47 -18.75 12.38
CA GLU A 24 -13.83 -18.78 12.91
C GLU A 24 -14.06 -17.68 13.96
N ARG A 25 -13.09 -17.49 14.86
CA ARG A 25 -13.14 -16.45 15.89
C ARG A 25 -13.17 -15.04 15.29
N GLN A 26 -12.34 -14.78 14.27
CA GLN A 26 -12.33 -13.48 13.58
C GLN A 26 -13.68 -13.21 12.91
N ASN A 27 -14.24 -14.22 12.22
CA ASN A 27 -15.53 -14.09 11.57
C ASN A 27 -16.66 -13.83 12.56
N LYS A 28 -16.73 -14.59 13.67
CA LYS A 28 -17.72 -14.37 14.74
C LYS A 28 -17.66 -12.94 15.30
N SER A 29 -16.45 -12.45 15.59
CA SER A 29 -16.25 -11.08 16.07
C SER A 29 -16.68 -10.04 15.04
N LEU A 30 -16.31 -10.22 13.77
CA LEU A 30 -16.67 -9.31 12.68
C LEU A 30 -18.20 -9.24 12.51
N MET A 31 -18.89 -10.38 12.51
CA MET A 31 -20.34 -10.42 12.36
C MET A 31 -21.06 -9.81 13.56
N LYS A 32 -20.58 -10.05 14.79
CA LYS A 32 -21.14 -9.42 16.00
C LYS A 32 -21.02 -7.90 15.93
N TYR A 33 -19.86 -7.39 15.52
CA TYR A 33 -19.64 -5.96 15.31
C TYR A 33 -20.58 -5.39 14.23
N CYS A 34 -20.70 -6.08 13.09
CA CYS A 34 -21.57 -5.65 12.00
C CYS A 34 -23.03 -5.54 12.44
N LYS A 35 -23.51 -6.52 13.23
CA LYS A 35 -24.85 -6.52 13.80
C LYS A 35 -25.07 -5.37 14.79
N ALA A 36 -24.10 -5.11 15.66
CA ALA A 36 -24.22 -4.05 16.67
C ALA A 36 -24.19 -2.63 16.05
N CYS A 37 -23.43 -2.44 14.97
CA CYS A 37 -23.23 -1.13 14.35
C CYS A 37 -24.00 -0.92 13.05
N ASN A 38 -24.95 -1.80 12.69
CA ASN A 38 -25.71 -1.76 11.44
C ASN A 38 -24.84 -1.53 10.20
N THR A 39 -23.73 -2.26 10.11
CA THR A 39 -22.76 -2.12 9.03
C THR A 39 -22.50 -3.47 8.35
N THR A 40 -21.73 -3.46 7.27
CA THR A 40 -21.38 -4.68 6.52
C THR A 40 -19.90 -5.02 6.70
N PRO A 41 -19.53 -6.31 6.62
CA PRO A 41 -18.14 -6.74 6.71
C PRO A 41 -17.19 -5.97 5.78
N ILE A 42 -17.64 -5.74 4.54
CA ILE A 42 -16.88 -4.98 3.53
C ILE A 42 -16.64 -3.54 3.97
N LYS A 43 -17.66 -2.84 4.49
CA LYS A 43 -17.52 -1.47 4.98
C LYS A 43 -16.54 -1.40 6.15
N VAL A 44 -16.62 -2.35 7.07
CA VAL A 44 -15.71 -2.43 8.22
C VAL A 44 -14.27 -2.65 7.76
N ILE A 45 -14.03 -3.62 6.87
CA ILE A 45 -12.69 -3.92 6.36
C ILE A 45 -12.11 -2.70 5.64
N LYS A 46 -12.87 -2.10 4.70
CA LYS A 46 -12.41 -0.90 3.97
C LYS A 46 -12.08 0.27 4.90
N ARG A 47 -12.95 0.57 5.85
CA ARG A 47 -12.74 1.65 6.82
C ARG A 47 -11.49 1.43 7.67
N ASN A 48 -11.24 0.20 8.10
CA ASN A 48 -10.04 -0.10 8.89
C ASN A 48 -8.77 -0.08 8.03
N LEU A 49 -8.82 -0.58 6.79
CA LEU A 49 -7.71 -0.47 5.84
C LEU A 49 -7.36 1.00 5.56
N GLU A 50 -8.36 1.84 5.30
CA GLU A 50 -8.19 3.27 5.08
C GLU A 50 -7.53 3.95 6.30
N ARG A 51 -8.00 3.64 7.51
CA ARG A 51 -7.38 4.17 8.74
C ARG A 51 -5.94 3.72 8.94
N TYR A 52 -5.65 2.46 8.62
CA TYR A 52 -4.32 1.88 8.82
C TYR A 52 -3.32 2.30 7.75
N LEU A 53 -3.76 2.43 6.50
CA LEU A 53 -2.90 2.76 5.36
C LEU A 53 -2.85 4.26 5.06
N GLY A 54 -3.86 5.04 5.47
CA GLY A 54 -3.87 6.49 5.25
C GLY A 54 -2.70 7.21 5.93
N SER A 55 -2.23 6.68 7.07
CA SER A 55 -1.00 7.15 7.71
C SER A 55 0.26 6.71 6.97
N TYR A 56 0.22 5.59 6.25
CA TYR A 56 1.36 5.09 5.49
C TYR A 56 1.61 5.92 4.22
N GLU A 57 0.56 6.32 3.49
CA GLU A 57 0.71 7.17 2.29
C GLU A 57 1.32 8.54 2.60
N TYR A 58 1.03 9.11 3.78
CA TYR A 58 1.62 10.38 4.21
C TYR A 58 3.08 10.23 4.66
N ASN A 59 3.39 9.21 5.47
CA ASN A 59 4.71 9.05 6.08
C ASN A 59 5.74 8.32 5.19
N ALA A 60 5.30 7.48 4.24
CA ALA A 60 6.22 6.75 3.35
C ALA A 60 7.00 7.66 2.40
N HIS A 61 6.59 8.92 2.24
CA HIS A 61 7.31 9.94 1.47
C HIS A 61 8.04 10.97 2.35
N GLN A 62 7.85 10.95 3.68
CA GLN A 62 8.47 11.91 4.59
C GLN A 62 9.60 11.33 5.45
N GLU A 63 9.64 10.01 5.69
CA GLU A 63 10.67 9.39 6.52
C GLU A 63 11.54 8.45 5.71
N LEU A 64 12.45 9.06 4.96
CA LEU A 64 13.89 9.01 5.19
C LEU A 64 14.48 9.90 4.09
N PRO A 65 15.30 10.93 4.38
CA PRO A 65 16.20 11.40 3.35
C PRO A 65 16.94 10.15 2.91
N ALA A 66 16.92 9.83 1.61
CA ALA A 66 17.81 8.83 1.08
C ALA A 66 19.21 9.34 1.43
N VAL A 67 19.75 8.87 2.55
CA VAL A 67 21.15 8.98 2.85
C VAL A 67 21.77 8.12 1.77
N SER A 68 22.05 8.76 0.62
CA SER A 68 22.77 8.10 -0.45
C SER A 68 24.05 7.60 0.19
N GLU A 69 24.49 6.40 -0.15
CA GLU A 69 25.69 5.77 0.43
C GLU A 69 26.93 6.69 0.40
N ARG A 70 26.89 7.74 -0.45
CA ARG A 70 27.91 8.76 -0.65
C ARG A 70 27.70 10.08 0.09
N GLN A 71 26.76 10.18 1.03
CA GLN A 71 26.54 11.45 1.77
C GLN A 71 27.78 11.92 2.55
N LEU A 72 28.68 10.99 2.92
CA LEU A 72 29.95 11.29 3.58
C LEU A 72 31.03 11.79 2.62
N GLU A 73 30.85 11.66 1.29
CA GLU A 73 31.80 12.17 0.28
C GLU A 73 31.70 13.69 0.13
N LEU A 74 30.54 14.28 0.44
CA LEU A 74 30.30 15.74 0.40
C LEU A 74 31.16 16.53 1.41
N PHE A 75 31.68 15.87 2.45
CA PHE A 75 32.50 16.48 3.49
C PHE A 75 34.01 16.34 3.24
N GLN A 76 34.43 15.66 2.17
CA GLN A 76 35.84 15.39 1.87
C GLN A 76 36.47 16.45 0.94
N GLU A 77 35.68 17.36 0.39
CA GLU A 77 36.12 18.38 -0.59
C GLU A 77 36.49 19.74 0.03
N GLU A 78 36.64 19.86 1.35
CA GLU A 78 37.25 21.05 1.95
C GLU A 78 38.75 20.82 2.22
N PRO A 79 39.66 21.21 1.29
CA PRO A 79 41.04 21.44 1.67
C PRO A 79 41.07 22.71 2.54
N MET A 80 41.32 22.51 3.83
CA MET A 80 41.71 23.59 4.74
C MET A 80 42.95 24.30 4.16
N ASN A 81 42.75 25.48 3.60
CA ASN A 81 43.82 26.48 3.41
C ASN A 81 44.15 27.15 4.75
#